data_AF-A0A0C3HL92-F1
#
_entry.id   AF-A0A0C3HL92-F1
#
_cell.length_a   1.000
_cell.length_b   1.000
_cell.length_c   1.000
_cell.angle_alpha   90.00
_cell.angle_beta   90.00
_cell.angle_gamma   90.00
#
_symmetry.space_group_name_H-M   'P 1'
#
loop_
_entity.id
_entity.type
_entity.pdbx_description
1 polymer ?
#
loop_
_entity_poly.entity_id
_entity_poly.type
_entity_poly.pdbx_seq_one_letter_code
_entity_poly.pdbx_strand_id
1 'polypeptide(L)'
;MDFKVIIVGGSVAGLSLANMLERSGIDYVVLEARREIAPQLGASIGMLPNGLRILEQLGCYDALAAPTTGIIHTSYIRASSWKVLTSIQQLGTKLIERHGYPMMFIDRRMLLNVLYNNLSKKSKVLVGKQVVGISLTSSRVSVTTKDGDSFSGDILIGADGIHSTVRREMWRHADEIQPGYIPASERTAHQGSLSDAEIHSLFANSQELRMGRVCKHTRAAHKQQQLEAMETPQLEMMVNHLVPIFNPDSLLQNLSDAIVPAHILEELDVPARSHYVPYNNELVTRPLGGKTTSMVIVASIFALYYWMAS
;
A
#
# COMPACT_ATOMS: atom_id res chain seq x y z
N MET A 1 -10.95 -28.01 15.96
CA MET A 1 -11.91 -27.07 15.37
C MET A 1 -11.12 -26.25 14.38
N ASP A 2 -11.56 -26.19 13.13
CA ASP A 2 -10.79 -25.52 12.08
C ASP A 2 -11.05 -24.02 12.13
N PHE A 3 -9.99 -23.26 12.40
CA PHE A 3 -9.99 -21.80 12.45
C PHE A 3 -10.32 -21.22 11.07
N LYS A 4 -11.28 -20.30 11.01
CA LYS A 4 -11.80 -19.74 9.76
C LYS A 4 -11.83 -18.22 9.75
N VAL A 5 -11.28 -17.64 8.68
CA VAL A 5 -11.24 -16.20 8.42
C VAL A 5 -12.34 -15.79 7.44
N ILE A 6 -13.13 -14.78 7.78
CA ILE A 6 -14.02 -14.10 6.82
C ILE A 6 -13.33 -12.85 6.29
N ILE A 7 -13.20 -12.74 4.97
CA ILE A 7 -12.62 -11.58 4.28
C ILE A 7 -13.76 -10.84 3.58
N VAL A 8 -14.01 -9.59 3.97
CA VAL A 8 -15.03 -8.75 3.33
C VAL A 8 -14.37 -7.86 2.28
N GLY A 9 -14.58 -8.16 1.01
CA GLY A 9 -13.98 -7.48 -0.14
C GLY A 9 -12.99 -8.36 -0.90
N GLY A 10 -13.23 -8.55 -2.20
CA GLY A 10 -12.43 -9.36 -3.14
C GLY A 10 -11.62 -8.52 -4.11
N SER A 11 -11.02 -7.42 -3.64
CA SER A 11 -10.06 -6.62 -4.43
C SER A 11 -8.61 -6.99 -4.09
N VAL A 12 -7.63 -6.14 -4.43
CA VAL A 12 -6.19 -6.40 -4.27
C VAL A 12 -5.84 -6.83 -2.84
N ALA A 13 -6.34 -6.12 -1.82
CA ALA A 13 -6.06 -6.45 -0.42
C ALA A 13 -6.66 -7.80 0.00
N GLY A 14 -7.94 -8.03 -0.31
CA GLY A 14 -8.63 -9.25 0.09
C GLY A 14 -8.15 -10.50 -0.66
N LEU A 15 -7.88 -10.39 -1.96
CA LEU A 15 -7.32 -11.50 -2.75
C LEU A 15 -5.87 -11.78 -2.38
N SER A 16 -5.06 -10.76 -2.09
CA SER A 16 -3.70 -10.98 -1.55
C SER A 16 -3.75 -11.75 -0.24
N LEU A 17 -4.64 -11.35 0.69
CA LEU A 17 -4.82 -12.06 1.96
C LEU A 17 -5.33 -13.50 1.76
N ALA A 18 -6.28 -13.71 0.85
CA ALA A 18 -6.77 -15.04 0.51
C ALA A 18 -5.62 -15.95 0.03
N ASN A 19 -4.71 -15.45 -0.81
CA ASN A 19 -3.54 -16.19 -1.26
C ASN A 19 -2.58 -16.54 -0.10
N MET A 20 -2.38 -15.60 0.84
CA MET A 20 -1.57 -15.85 2.04
C MET A 20 -2.18 -16.95 2.90
N LEU A 21 -3.48 -16.86 3.20
CA LEU A 21 -4.19 -17.84 4.04
C LEU A 21 -4.26 -19.22 3.38
N GLU A 22 -4.47 -19.28 2.06
CA GLU A 22 -4.49 -20.55 1.32
C GLU A 22 -3.13 -21.26 1.39
N ARG A 23 -2.03 -20.51 1.25
CA ARG A 23 -0.67 -21.06 1.37
C ARG A 23 -0.33 -21.49 2.79
N SER A 24 -0.79 -20.76 3.81
CA SER A 24 -0.64 -21.17 5.23
C SER A 24 -1.64 -22.25 5.67
N GLY A 25 -2.48 -22.77 4.76
CA GLY A 25 -3.45 -23.84 5.08
C GLY A 25 -4.59 -23.40 6.02
N ILE A 26 -4.82 -22.10 6.17
CA ILE A 26 -5.87 -21.54 7.02
C ILE A 26 -7.19 -21.45 6.24
N ASP A 27 -8.31 -21.87 6.84
CA ASP A 27 -9.60 -21.79 6.16
C ASP A 27 -10.07 -20.33 6.03
N TYR A 28 -10.66 -20.01 4.88
CA TYR A 28 -11.17 -18.66 4.63
C TYR A 28 -12.41 -18.66 3.72
N VAL A 29 -13.08 -17.52 3.68
CA VAL A 29 -14.08 -17.17 2.66
C VAL A 29 -13.95 -15.68 2.32
N VAL A 30 -13.97 -15.36 1.03
CA VAL A 30 -14.01 -13.98 0.52
C VAL A 30 -15.44 -13.64 0.12
N LEU A 31 -15.97 -12.55 0.65
CA LEU A 31 -17.29 -12.01 0.31
C LEU A 31 -17.09 -10.73 -0.51
N GLU A 32 -17.24 -10.81 -1.83
CA GLU A 32 -17.14 -9.67 -2.73
C GLU A 32 -18.53 -9.14 -3.07
N ALA A 33 -18.73 -7.83 -2.91
CA ALA A 33 -20.02 -7.17 -3.16
C ALA A 33 -20.42 -7.19 -4.64
N ARG A 34 -19.46 -7.04 -5.56
CA ARG A 34 -19.70 -7.08 -7.00
C ARG A 34 -19.91 -8.51 -7.49
N ARG A 35 -20.59 -8.65 -8.63
CA ARG A 35 -20.79 -9.94 -9.31
C ARG A 35 -19.56 -10.40 -10.12
N GLU A 36 -18.58 -9.53 -10.29
CA GLU A 36 -17.35 -9.77 -11.05
C GLU A 36 -16.13 -9.39 -10.20
N ILE A 37 -15.13 -10.27 -10.15
CA ILE A 37 -13.91 -10.09 -9.33
C ILE A 37 -12.90 -9.13 -9.96
N ALA A 38 -12.78 -9.15 -11.28
CA ALA A 38 -11.85 -8.31 -12.03
C ALA A 38 -12.62 -7.51 -13.09
N PRO A 39 -13.49 -6.57 -12.65
CA PRO A 39 -14.21 -5.73 -13.59
C PRO A 39 -13.24 -4.81 -14.33
N GLN A 40 -13.56 -4.45 -15.57
CA GLN A 40 -12.81 -3.46 -16.36
C GLN A 40 -13.08 -2.05 -15.81
N LEU A 41 -12.60 -1.78 -14.60
CA LEU A 41 -12.78 -0.55 -13.87
C LEU A 41 -11.40 -0.08 -13.39
N GLY A 42 -10.80 0.88 -14.08
CA GLY A 42 -9.67 1.61 -13.53
C GLY A 42 -8.58 2.01 -14.50
N ALA A 43 -7.65 2.76 -13.95
CA ALA A 43 -6.40 3.18 -14.55
C ALA A 43 -5.28 2.17 -14.25
N SER A 44 -4.12 2.39 -14.85
CA SER A 44 -2.90 1.65 -14.56
C SER A 44 -2.48 1.80 -13.09
N ILE A 45 -1.91 0.74 -12.50
CA ILE A 45 -1.30 0.71 -11.18
C ILE A 45 0.21 0.57 -11.34
N GLY A 46 0.95 1.47 -10.69
CA GLY A 46 2.39 1.36 -10.53
C GLY A 46 2.75 0.35 -9.43
N MET A 47 3.44 -0.72 -9.81
CA MET A 47 4.00 -1.73 -8.91
C MET A 47 5.49 -1.47 -8.73
N LEU A 48 5.88 -1.25 -7.48
CA LEU A 48 7.26 -1.06 -7.06
C LEU A 48 7.90 -2.38 -6.60
N PRO A 49 9.24 -2.48 -6.53
CA PRO A 49 9.95 -3.70 -6.14
C PRO A 49 9.49 -4.30 -4.81
N ASN A 50 9.12 -3.48 -3.83
CA ASN A 50 8.60 -3.94 -2.54
C ASN A 50 7.28 -4.71 -2.65
N GLY A 51 6.37 -4.29 -3.53
CA GLY A 51 5.13 -4.99 -3.81
C GLY A 51 5.35 -6.24 -4.67
N LEU A 52 6.25 -6.15 -5.66
CA LEU A 52 6.59 -7.27 -6.54
C LEU A 52 7.25 -8.43 -5.78
N ARG A 53 8.07 -8.12 -4.77
CA ARG A 53 8.65 -9.13 -3.88
C ARG A 53 7.59 -9.96 -3.14
N ILE A 54 6.55 -9.31 -2.61
CA ILE A 54 5.42 -10.01 -1.99
C ILE A 54 4.67 -10.87 -3.01
N LEU A 55 4.44 -10.33 -4.21
CA LEU A 55 3.75 -11.08 -5.27
C LEU A 55 4.57 -12.28 -5.76
N GLU A 56 5.89 -12.21 -5.72
CA GLU A 56 6.75 -13.36 -5.99
C GLU A 56 6.61 -14.44 -4.90
N GLN A 57 6.60 -14.07 -3.61
CA GLN A 57 6.34 -15.04 -2.53
C GLN A 57 4.97 -15.72 -2.65
N LEU A 58 3.98 -15.03 -3.22
CA LEU A 58 2.65 -15.60 -3.49
C LEU A 58 2.59 -16.45 -4.76
N GLY A 59 3.63 -16.45 -5.60
CA GLY A 59 3.64 -17.13 -6.91
C GLY A 59 2.96 -16.35 -8.05
N CYS A 60 2.66 -15.08 -7.83
CA CYS A 60 1.94 -14.21 -8.78
C CYS A 60 2.87 -13.41 -9.71
N TYR A 61 4.16 -13.30 -9.39
CA TYR A 61 5.08 -12.40 -10.09
C TYR A 61 5.21 -12.74 -11.58
N ASP A 62 5.48 -13.99 -11.94
CA ASP A 62 5.75 -14.36 -13.34
C ASP A 62 4.54 -14.13 -14.25
N ALA A 63 3.33 -14.41 -13.75
CA ALA A 63 2.09 -14.15 -14.47
C ALA A 63 1.84 -12.64 -14.69
N LEU A 64 2.37 -11.78 -13.82
CA LEU A 64 2.34 -10.33 -14.00
C LEU A 64 3.45 -9.84 -14.94
N ALA A 65 4.64 -10.41 -14.83
CA ALA A 65 5.81 -10.00 -15.60
C ALA A 65 5.71 -10.41 -17.07
N ALA A 66 5.11 -11.56 -17.39
CA ALA A 66 5.09 -12.13 -18.73
C ALA A 66 4.47 -11.22 -19.81
N PRO A 67 3.31 -10.57 -19.59
CA PRO A 67 2.72 -9.66 -20.57
C PRO A 67 3.15 -8.20 -20.41
N THR A 68 3.89 -7.83 -19.36
CA THR A 68 4.44 -6.48 -19.25
C THR A 68 5.58 -6.30 -20.24
N THR A 69 5.30 -5.60 -21.34
CA THR A 69 6.28 -5.34 -22.39
C THR A 69 7.26 -4.26 -21.96
N GLY A 70 8.43 -4.70 -21.49
CA GLY A 70 9.62 -3.85 -21.37
C GLY A 70 9.83 -3.20 -20.00
N ILE A 71 11.11 -3.05 -19.68
CA ILE A 71 11.59 -2.34 -18.50
C ILE A 71 11.54 -0.83 -18.81
N ILE A 72 11.11 -0.01 -17.85
CA ILE A 72 11.11 1.45 -18.01
C ILE A 72 12.54 1.92 -18.28
N HIS A 73 12.81 2.38 -19.50
CA HIS A 73 14.15 2.85 -19.85
C HIS A 73 14.41 4.23 -19.24
N THR A 74 13.58 5.23 -19.53
CA THR A 74 13.82 6.60 -19.06
C THR A 74 12.60 7.15 -18.34
N SER A 75 12.82 7.74 -17.16
CA SER A 75 11.83 8.56 -16.47
C SER A 75 12.19 10.04 -16.64
N TYR A 76 11.18 10.87 -16.94
CA TYR A 76 11.34 12.32 -17.07
C TYR A 76 10.48 13.02 -16.03
N ILE A 77 11.07 13.99 -15.35
CA ILE A 77 10.31 14.98 -14.58
C ILE A 77 10.26 16.24 -15.44
N ARG A 78 9.05 16.74 -15.69
CA ARG A 78 8.79 17.88 -16.58
C ARG A 78 8.05 18.97 -15.82
N ALA A 79 8.30 20.21 -16.21
CA ALA A 79 7.49 21.35 -15.83
C ALA A 79 6.11 21.28 -16.51
N SER A 80 5.14 22.06 -16.00
CA SER A 80 3.85 22.34 -16.66
C SER A 80 4.03 22.83 -18.11
N SER A 81 5.13 23.53 -18.39
CA SER A 81 5.55 24.00 -19.72
C SER A 81 6.15 22.91 -20.63
N TRP A 82 6.11 21.63 -20.24
CA TRP A 82 6.73 20.48 -20.91
C TRP A 82 8.26 20.45 -20.95
N LYS A 83 8.93 21.49 -20.44
CA LYS A 83 10.38 21.53 -20.27
C LYS A 83 10.84 20.36 -19.38
N VAL A 84 11.82 19.59 -19.85
CA VAL A 84 12.46 18.56 -19.03
C VAL A 84 13.26 19.25 -17.93
N LEU A 85 12.90 18.96 -16.67
CA LEU A 85 13.63 19.44 -15.49
C LEU A 85 14.77 18.49 -15.15
N THR A 86 14.52 17.19 -15.21
CA THR A 86 15.54 16.15 -15.04
C THR A 86 15.07 14.83 -15.65
N SER A 87 15.98 13.86 -15.79
CA SER A 87 15.66 12.52 -16.25
C SER A 87 16.52 11.46 -15.54
N ILE A 88 15.93 10.29 -15.31
CA ILE A 88 16.63 9.11 -14.82
C ILE A 88 16.71 8.12 -15.98
N GLN A 89 17.91 7.96 -16.52
CA GLN A 89 18.20 6.99 -17.59
C GLN A 89 18.35 5.58 -17.00
N GLN A 90 17.94 4.59 -17.79
CA GLN A 90 17.94 3.17 -17.44
C GLN A 90 17.26 2.87 -16.10
N LEU A 91 16.18 3.57 -15.77
CA LEU A 91 15.54 3.52 -14.45
C LEU A 91 15.23 2.08 -14.03
N GLY A 92 14.58 1.31 -14.89
CA GLY A 92 14.16 -0.03 -14.53
C GLY A 92 15.32 -1.01 -14.42
N THR A 93 16.39 -0.88 -15.22
CA THR A 93 17.64 -1.66 -15.03
C THR A 93 18.26 -1.32 -13.68
N LYS A 94 18.38 -0.03 -13.36
CA LYS A 94 18.90 0.43 -12.06
C LYS A 94 18.05 -0.07 -10.88
N LEU A 95 16.73 -0.17 -11.04
CA LEU A 95 15.84 -0.73 -10.01
C LEU A 95 16.04 -2.24 -9.83
N ILE A 96 16.19 -3.00 -10.93
CA ILE A 96 16.50 -4.43 -10.87
C ILE A 96 17.86 -4.66 -10.20
N GLU A 97 18.88 -3.90 -10.57
CA GLU A 97 20.21 -3.99 -9.95
C GLU A 97 20.17 -3.69 -8.46
N ARG A 98 19.43 -2.66 -8.05
CA ARG A 98 19.36 -2.25 -6.64
C ARG A 98 18.48 -3.16 -5.80
N HIS A 99 17.37 -3.66 -6.34
CA HIS A 99 16.31 -4.30 -5.55
C HIS A 99 15.88 -5.68 -6.05
N GLY A 100 16.39 -6.16 -7.18
CA GLY A 100 16.05 -7.46 -7.78
C GLY A 100 14.77 -7.48 -8.62
N TYR A 101 14.00 -6.38 -8.61
CA TYR A 101 12.74 -6.26 -9.34
C TYR A 101 12.64 -4.89 -10.05
N PRO A 102 11.92 -4.80 -11.17
CA PRO A 102 11.68 -3.53 -11.86
C PRO A 102 10.57 -2.72 -11.16
N MET A 103 10.27 -1.55 -11.73
CA MET A 103 8.97 -0.90 -11.57
C MET A 103 8.10 -1.28 -12.77
N MET A 104 6.85 -1.67 -12.53
CA MET A 104 5.90 -2.07 -13.58
C MET A 104 4.63 -1.21 -13.53
N PHE A 105 4.04 -0.92 -14.67
CA PHE A 105 2.71 -0.32 -14.76
C PHE A 105 1.77 -1.35 -15.37
N ILE A 106 0.76 -1.77 -14.61
CA ILE A 106 -0.16 -2.84 -15.00
C ILE A 106 -1.60 -2.38 -14.88
N ASP A 107 -2.49 -2.92 -15.72
CA ASP A 107 -3.92 -2.71 -15.54
C ASP A 107 -4.37 -3.33 -14.20
N ARG A 108 -5.17 -2.60 -13.42
CA ARG A 108 -5.71 -3.09 -12.14
C ARG A 108 -6.45 -4.41 -12.29
N ARG A 109 -7.21 -4.57 -13.37
CA ARG A 109 -7.91 -5.81 -13.73
C ARG A 109 -6.93 -6.96 -13.89
N MET A 110 -5.79 -6.70 -14.52
CA MET A 110 -4.75 -7.70 -14.69
C MET A 110 -4.22 -8.19 -13.34
N LEU A 111 -3.94 -7.27 -12.40
CA LEU A 111 -3.54 -7.64 -11.05
C LEU A 111 -4.60 -8.49 -10.33
N LEU A 112 -5.86 -8.08 -10.40
CA LEU A 112 -6.97 -8.83 -9.81
C LEU A 112 -7.12 -10.22 -10.44
N ASN A 113 -7.01 -10.32 -11.76
CA ASN A 113 -7.05 -11.58 -12.48
C ASN A 113 -5.93 -12.51 -12.03
N VAL A 114 -4.68 -12.02 -11.93
CA VAL A 114 -3.56 -12.86 -11.49
C VAL A 114 -3.78 -13.34 -10.06
N LEU A 115 -4.10 -12.43 -9.12
CA LEU A 115 -4.36 -12.80 -7.73
C LEU A 115 -5.51 -13.78 -7.58
N TYR A 116 -6.61 -13.55 -8.31
CA TYR A 116 -7.75 -14.47 -8.32
C TYR A 116 -7.36 -15.81 -8.91
N ASN A 117 -6.71 -15.83 -10.08
CA ASN A 117 -6.31 -17.03 -10.83
C ASN A 117 -5.26 -17.88 -10.09
N ASN A 118 -4.44 -17.27 -9.23
CA ASN A 118 -3.48 -17.97 -8.39
C ASN A 118 -4.13 -18.84 -7.29
N LEU A 119 -5.35 -18.50 -6.84
CA LEU A 119 -6.05 -19.28 -5.81
C LEU A 119 -6.45 -20.68 -6.31
N SER A 120 -6.19 -21.73 -5.56
CA SER A 120 -6.63 -23.08 -5.93
C SER A 120 -8.14 -23.27 -5.72
N LYS A 121 -8.70 -22.72 -4.63
CA LYS A 121 -10.10 -22.89 -4.23
C LYS A 121 -10.97 -21.70 -4.63
N LYS A 122 -11.30 -21.57 -5.93
CA LYS A 122 -12.17 -20.48 -6.43
C LYS A 122 -13.53 -20.41 -5.72
N SER A 123 -14.06 -21.56 -5.30
CA SER A 123 -15.33 -21.67 -4.56
C SER A 123 -15.34 -20.92 -3.22
N LYS A 124 -14.17 -20.55 -2.69
CA LYS A 124 -14.05 -19.73 -1.47
C LYS A 124 -14.23 -18.23 -1.75
N VAL A 125 -14.32 -17.82 -3.01
CA VAL A 125 -14.53 -16.43 -3.41
C VAL A 125 -15.97 -16.27 -3.90
N LEU A 126 -16.82 -15.71 -3.04
CA LEU A 126 -18.25 -15.56 -3.28
C LEU A 126 -18.55 -14.13 -3.74
N VAL A 127 -19.00 -14.02 -4.98
CA VAL A 127 -19.41 -12.75 -5.61
C VAL A 127 -20.87 -12.41 -5.32
N GLY A 128 -21.23 -11.13 -5.44
CA GLY A 128 -22.56 -10.63 -5.13
C GLY A 128 -22.90 -10.65 -3.64
N LYS A 129 -21.93 -10.90 -2.77
CA LYS A 129 -22.06 -11.01 -1.32
C LYS A 129 -21.72 -9.69 -0.64
N GLN A 130 -22.57 -8.69 -0.86
CA GLN A 130 -22.44 -7.40 -0.18
C GLN A 130 -22.78 -7.55 1.30
N VAL A 131 -21.81 -7.34 2.18
CA VAL A 131 -22.02 -7.36 3.63
C VAL A 131 -22.80 -6.13 4.08
N VAL A 132 -23.84 -6.37 4.90
CA VAL A 132 -24.74 -5.33 5.43
C VAL A 132 -24.91 -5.40 6.95
N GLY A 133 -24.51 -6.49 7.60
CA GLY A 133 -24.60 -6.64 9.05
C GLY A 133 -23.48 -7.52 9.60
N ILE A 134 -23.00 -7.18 10.80
CA ILE A 134 -21.97 -7.92 11.52
C ILE A 134 -22.39 -8.05 12.98
N SER A 135 -22.48 -9.28 13.46
CA SER A 135 -22.72 -9.59 14.88
C SER A 135 -21.55 -10.37 15.46
N LEU A 136 -21.21 -10.04 16.70
CA LEU A 136 -20.12 -10.66 17.45
C LEU A 136 -20.75 -11.49 18.56
N THR A 137 -20.20 -12.69 18.75
CA THR A 137 -20.42 -13.51 19.94
C THR A 137 -19.11 -13.58 20.73
N SER A 138 -19.12 -14.23 21.89
CA SER A 138 -17.90 -14.36 22.71
C SER A 138 -16.77 -15.15 22.03
N SER A 139 -17.08 -15.96 21.00
CA SER A 139 -16.10 -16.84 20.35
C SER A 139 -16.09 -16.79 18.82
N ARG A 140 -17.09 -16.14 18.19
CA ARG A 140 -17.24 -16.11 16.74
C ARG A 140 -17.80 -14.78 16.24
N VAL A 141 -17.55 -14.51 14.97
CA VAL A 141 -18.20 -13.46 14.19
C VAL A 141 -19.21 -14.07 13.22
N SER A 142 -20.35 -13.40 13.07
CA SER A 142 -21.36 -13.71 12.05
C SER A 142 -21.59 -12.50 11.16
N VAL A 143 -21.72 -12.75 9.87
CA VAL A 143 -21.87 -11.74 8.84
C VAL A 143 -23.12 -12.03 8.05
N THR A 144 -23.93 -10.99 7.83
CA THR A 144 -25.12 -11.07 6.99
C THR A 144 -24.90 -10.28 5.71
N THR A 145 -25.21 -10.89 4.57
CA THR A 145 -25.13 -10.26 3.26
C THR A 145 -26.50 -9.74 2.82
N LYS A 146 -26.51 -8.82 1.84
CA LYS A 146 -27.71 -8.12 1.37
C LYS A 146 -28.78 -9.06 0.80
N ASP A 147 -28.37 -10.19 0.25
CA ASP A 147 -29.24 -11.24 -0.27
C ASP A 147 -29.76 -12.20 0.82
N GLY A 148 -29.40 -11.99 2.09
CA GLY A 148 -29.92 -12.73 3.24
C GLY A 148 -29.03 -13.88 3.70
N ASP A 149 -27.94 -14.19 3.00
CA ASP A 149 -27.02 -15.25 3.43
C ASP A 149 -26.29 -14.85 4.72
N SER A 150 -25.92 -15.86 5.50
CA SER A 150 -25.15 -15.71 6.72
C SER A 150 -23.87 -16.55 6.70
N PHE A 151 -22.77 -15.95 7.14
CA PHE A 151 -21.46 -16.58 7.21
C PHE A 151 -20.90 -16.43 8.61
N SER A 152 -20.42 -17.53 9.20
CA SER A 152 -19.72 -17.50 10.48
C SER A 152 -18.24 -17.92 10.36
N GLY A 153 -17.41 -17.30 11.19
CA GLY A 153 -15.96 -17.49 11.28
C GLY A 153 -15.45 -17.11 12.67
N ASP A 154 -14.16 -17.30 12.89
CA ASP A 154 -13.49 -16.98 14.15
C ASP A 154 -12.97 -15.54 14.15
N ILE A 155 -12.57 -15.05 12.97
CA ILE A 155 -12.16 -13.66 12.75
C ILE A 155 -12.74 -13.09 11.45
N LEU A 156 -13.00 -11.79 11.45
CA LEU A 156 -13.42 -11.03 10.28
C LEU A 156 -12.36 -9.97 9.95
N ILE A 157 -12.02 -9.87 8.67
CA ILE A 157 -11.09 -8.89 8.14
C ILE A 157 -11.80 -8.03 7.10
N GLY A 158 -11.84 -6.73 7.35
CA GLY A 158 -12.37 -5.73 6.42
C GLY A 158 -11.35 -5.37 5.35
N ALA A 159 -11.62 -5.74 4.11
CA ALA A 159 -10.88 -5.38 2.90
C ALA A 159 -11.79 -4.68 1.86
N ASP A 160 -12.84 -4.01 2.35
CA ASP A 160 -13.95 -3.42 1.60
C ASP A 160 -13.77 -1.92 1.28
N GLY A 161 -12.52 -1.44 1.37
CA GLY A 161 -12.08 -0.18 0.78
C GLY A 161 -12.48 1.09 1.54
N ILE A 162 -12.45 2.22 0.85
CA ILE A 162 -12.64 3.55 1.47
C ILE A 162 -14.04 3.75 2.06
N HIS A 163 -15.05 3.07 1.54
CA HIS A 163 -16.43 3.11 2.04
C HIS A 163 -16.77 1.91 2.95
N SER A 164 -15.75 1.34 3.61
CA SER A 164 -15.82 0.12 4.41
C SER A 164 -17.03 0.08 5.35
N THR A 165 -17.88 -0.93 5.16
CA THR A 165 -18.95 -1.31 6.09
C THR A 165 -18.34 -1.90 7.35
N VAL A 166 -17.29 -2.72 7.23
CA VAL A 166 -16.62 -3.32 8.39
C VAL A 166 -16.11 -2.25 9.36
N ARG A 167 -15.47 -1.19 8.85
CA ARG A 167 -14.98 -0.07 9.67
C ARG A 167 -16.12 0.64 10.40
N ARG A 168 -17.26 0.85 9.74
CA ARG A 168 -18.44 1.45 10.39
C ARG A 168 -19.00 0.56 11.50
N GLU A 169 -19.05 -0.75 11.28
CA GLU A 169 -19.50 -1.69 12.31
C GLU A 169 -18.52 -1.75 13.49
N MET A 170 -17.21 -1.68 13.25
CA MET A 170 -16.22 -1.57 14.33
C MET A 170 -16.48 -0.32 15.20
N TRP A 171 -16.78 0.83 14.58
CA TRP A 171 -17.15 2.04 15.31
C TRP A 171 -18.44 1.89 16.13
N ARG A 172 -19.47 1.27 15.54
CA ARG A 172 -20.75 1.02 16.23
C ARG A 172 -20.56 0.09 17.44
N HIS A 173 -19.85 -1.02 17.26
CA HIS A 173 -19.54 -1.97 18.35
C HIS A 173 -18.69 -1.33 19.45
N ALA A 174 -17.72 -0.48 19.10
CA ALA A 174 -16.93 0.25 20.08
C ALA A 174 -17.79 1.19 20.94
N ASP A 175 -18.74 1.92 20.34
CA ASP A 175 -19.69 2.78 21.06
C ASP A 175 -20.59 1.99 22.02
N GLU A 176 -20.99 0.76 21.65
CA GLU A 176 -21.81 -0.10 22.51
C GLU A 176 -21.05 -0.61 23.73
N ILE A 177 -19.76 -0.91 23.56
CA ILE A 177 -18.89 -1.33 24.66
C ILE A 177 -18.56 -0.14 25.57
N GLN A 178 -18.15 0.97 24.98
CA GLN A 178 -17.79 2.19 25.69
C GLN A 178 -18.03 3.40 24.78
N PRO A 179 -19.08 4.20 25.04
CA PRO A 179 -19.38 5.39 24.27
C PRO A 179 -18.16 6.33 24.21
N GLY A 180 -17.79 6.75 23.00
CA GLY A 180 -16.64 7.64 22.78
C GLY A 180 -15.26 6.96 22.85
N TYR A 181 -15.20 5.63 22.95
CA TYR A 181 -13.94 4.88 22.85
C TYR A 181 -13.21 5.15 21.52
N ILE A 182 -13.98 5.28 20.43
CA ILE A 182 -13.49 5.78 19.15
C ILE A 182 -14.04 7.20 18.97
N PRO A 183 -13.18 8.24 19.02
CA PRO A 183 -13.61 9.63 18.92
C PRO A 183 -14.42 9.90 17.66
N ALA A 184 -15.44 10.77 17.76
CA ALA A 184 -16.25 11.17 16.60
C ALA A 184 -15.40 11.81 15.49
N SER A 185 -14.26 12.42 15.84
CA SER A 185 -13.26 12.93 14.90
C SER A 185 -12.67 11.85 14.00
N GLU A 186 -12.58 10.58 14.43
CA GLU A 186 -12.14 9.48 13.56
C GLU A 186 -13.14 9.17 12.44
N ARG A 187 -14.44 9.43 12.69
CA ARG A 187 -15.50 9.22 11.69
C ARG A 187 -15.43 10.23 10.55
N THR A 188 -14.83 11.39 10.81
CA THR A 188 -14.64 12.50 9.88
C THR A 188 -13.18 12.71 9.47
N ALA A 189 -12.25 11.87 9.96
CA ALA A 189 -10.79 11.98 9.78
C ALA A 189 -10.29 11.79 8.33
N HIS A 190 -11.17 11.80 7.34
CA HIS A 190 -10.78 12.06 5.95
C HIS A 190 -10.27 13.50 5.71
N GLN A 191 -10.17 14.34 6.75
CA GLN A 191 -9.68 15.73 6.66
C GLN A 191 -8.66 16.19 7.73
N GLY A 192 -8.10 15.32 8.59
CA GLY A 192 -7.08 15.76 9.57
C GLY A 192 -6.37 14.62 10.30
N SER A 193 -5.09 14.81 10.64
CA SER A 193 -4.22 13.78 11.25
C SER A 193 -4.49 13.57 12.75
N LEU A 194 -4.44 12.31 13.19
CA LEU A 194 -4.40 11.88 14.59
C LEU A 194 -3.12 12.36 15.30
N SER A 195 -3.14 12.48 16.63
CA SER A 195 -1.92 12.68 17.41
C SER A 195 -1.16 11.36 17.59
N ASP A 196 0.17 11.42 17.65
CA ASP A 196 1.02 10.22 17.71
C ASP A 196 0.71 9.35 18.95
N ALA A 197 0.32 9.96 20.08
CA ALA A 197 -0.03 9.25 21.31
C ALA A 197 -1.30 8.41 21.18
N GLU A 198 -2.28 8.88 20.42
CA GLU A 198 -3.57 8.22 20.22
C GLU A 198 -3.46 7.05 19.22
N ILE A 199 -2.59 7.20 18.22
CA ILE A 199 -2.29 6.13 17.26
C ILE A 199 -1.59 4.95 17.95
N HIS A 200 -0.68 5.25 18.89
CA HIS A 200 0.11 4.25 19.59
C HIS A 200 -0.71 3.39 20.56
N SER A 201 -1.74 3.94 21.21
CA SER A 201 -2.54 3.21 22.20
C SER A 201 -3.56 2.25 21.56
N LEU A 202 -4.18 2.65 20.43
CA LEU A 202 -5.34 1.96 19.86
C LEU A 202 -5.03 0.64 19.13
N PHE A 203 -3.81 0.49 18.62
CA PHE A 203 -3.43 -0.76 17.95
C PHE A 203 -2.03 -1.21 18.33
N ALA A 204 -1.54 -0.83 19.53
CA ALA A 204 -0.15 -0.92 19.99
C ALA A 204 0.69 -1.99 19.28
N ASN A 205 0.36 -3.29 19.37
CA ASN A 205 1.16 -4.34 18.73
C ASN A 205 1.10 -4.35 17.18
N SER A 206 -0.07 -4.15 16.56
CA SER A 206 -0.21 -4.16 15.09
C SER A 206 0.27 -2.84 14.47
N GLN A 207 0.05 -1.71 15.16
CA GLN A 207 0.51 -0.38 14.79
C GLN A 207 2.01 -0.22 15.00
N GLU A 208 2.58 -0.72 16.09
CA GLU A 208 4.03 -0.68 16.32
C GLU A 208 4.78 -1.38 15.18
N LEU A 209 4.27 -2.52 14.71
CA LEU A 209 4.87 -3.27 13.61
C LEU A 209 4.64 -2.65 12.22
N ARG A 210 3.47 -2.03 11.98
CA ARG A 210 3.06 -1.62 10.61
C ARG A 210 2.79 -0.13 10.44
N MET A 211 2.35 0.60 11.46
CA MET A 211 1.88 1.99 11.33
C MET A 211 2.96 2.94 10.84
N GLY A 212 4.15 2.88 11.45
CA GLY A 212 5.25 3.75 11.07
C GLY A 212 5.54 3.64 9.57
N ARG A 213 5.45 2.43 9.02
CA ARG A 213 5.60 2.17 7.59
C ARG A 213 4.39 2.61 6.78
N VAL A 214 3.17 2.22 7.15
CA VAL A 214 1.95 2.52 6.39
C VAL A 214 1.72 4.03 6.33
N CYS A 215 1.82 4.74 7.45
CA CYS A 215 1.76 6.20 7.48
C CYS A 215 2.88 6.82 6.64
N LYS A 216 4.12 6.30 6.70
CA LYS A 216 5.21 6.80 5.84
C LYS A 216 4.87 6.61 4.36
N HIS A 217 4.35 5.45 3.96
CA HIS A 217 3.98 5.17 2.56
C HIS A 217 2.81 6.04 2.09
N THR A 218 1.74 6.12 2.87
CA THR A 218 0.56 6.93 2.53
C THR A 218 0.90 8.41 2.48
N ARG A 219 1.62 8.95 3.48
CA ARG A 219 2.07 10.35 3.49
C ARG A 219 3.05 10.63 2.34
N ALA A 220 3.98 9.71 2.06
CA ALA A 220 4.89 9.84 0.93
C ALA A 220 4.14 9.85 -0.40
N ALA A 221 3.16 8.95 -0.58
CA ALA A 221 2.33 8.89 -1.78
C ALA A 221 1.51 10.17 -1.98
N HIS A 222 0.85 10.70 -0.94
CA HIS A 222 0.14 11.97 -1.05
C HIS A 222 1.09 13.13 -1.36
N LYS A 223 2.21 13.26 -0.63
CA LYS A 223 3.21 14.30 -0.91
C LYS A 223 3.74 14.21 -2.34
N GLN A 224 4.00 13.00 -2.81
CA GLN A 224 4.44 12.75 -4.17
C GLN A 224 3.37 13.18 -5.18
N GLN A 225 2.10 12.82 -4.97
CA GLN A 225 0.99 13.26 -5.82
C GLN A 225 0.87 14.79 -5.88
N GLN A 226 0.97 15.47 -4.74
CA GLN A 226 0.92 16.94 -4.69
C GLN A 226 2.10 17.59 -5.40
N LEU A 227 3.30 17.02 -5.28
CA LEU A 227 4.50 17.47 -5.97
C LEU A 227 4.41 17.23 -7.49
N GLU A 228 3.96 16.04 -7.89
CA GLU A 228 3.78 15.66 -9.30
C GLU A 228 2.67 16.49 -9.97
N ALA A 229 1.60 16.80 -9.25
CA ALA A 229 0.52 17.66 -9.70
C ALA A 229 0.86 19.16 -9.65
N MET A 230 1.97 19.54 -9.01
CA MET A 230 2.36 20.94 -8.74
C MET A 230 1.17 21.73 -8.16
N GLU A 231 0.54 21.19 -7.12
CA GLU A 231 -0.79 21.57 -6.65
C GLU A 231 -0.89 23.05 -6.19
N THR A 232 0.23 23.73 -5.95
CA THR A 232 0.29 25.15 -5.59
C THR A 232 1.36 25.92 -6.38
N PRO A 233 1.20 27.25 -6.59
CA PRO A 233 2.21 28.08 -7.26
C PRO A 233 3.59 28.06 -6.58
N GLN A 234 3.62 27.93 -5.25
CA GLN A 234 4.87 27.81 -4.50
C GLN A 234 5.58 26.49 -4.81
N LEU A 235 4.83 25.38 -4.87
CA LEU A 235 5.37 24.07 -5.24
C LEU A 235 5.86 24.07 -6.68
N GLU A 236 5.11 24.66 -7.61
CA GLU A 236 5.53 24.80 -9.01
C GLU A 236 6.85 25.58 -9.13
N MET A 237 6.96 26.73 -8.45
CA MET A 237 8.19 27.53 -8.43
C MET A 237 9.36 26.73 -7.86
N MET A 238 9.16 26.03 -6.74
CA MET A 238 10.20 25.20 -6.11
C MET A 238 10.65 24.08 -7.04
N VAL A 239 9.71 23.34 -7.63
CA VAL A 239 10.01 22.21 -8.53
C VAL A 239 10.81 22.68 -9.75
N ASN A 240 10.39 23.79 -10.38
CA ASN A 240 11.05 24.31 -11.58
C ASN A 240 12.49 24.76 -11.35
N HIS A 241 12.85 25.20 -10.14
CA HIS A 241 14.19 25.72 -9.84
C HIS A 241 15.08 24.71 -9.12
N LEU A 242 14.53 23.85 -8.26
CA LEU A 242 15.33 22.90 -7.47
C LEU A 242 15.58 21.57 -8.18
N VAL A 243 14.58 21.04 -8.89
CA VAL A 243 14.69 19.72 -9.53
C VAL A 243 15.86 19.67 -10.53
N PRO A 244 16.13 20.70 -11.35
CA PRO A 244 17.28 20.71 -12.24
C PRO A 244 18.64 20.71 -11.53
N ILE A 245 18.70 21.14 -10.27
CA ILE A 245 19.94 21.24 -9.49
C ILE A 245 20.29 19.91 -8.82
N PHE A 246 19.29 19.04 -8.58
CA PHE A 246 19.55 17.74 -7.96
C PHE A 246 20.23 16.76 -8.91
N ASN A 247 21.23 16.03 -8.38
CA ASN A 247 21.81 14.89 -9.06
C ASN A 247 20.73 13.81 -9.29
N PRO A 248 20.55 13.29 -10.52
CA PRO A 248 19.66 12.18 -10.81
C PRO A 248 19.83 10.96 -9.89
N ASP A 249 21.04 10.68 -9.42
CA ASP A 249 21.31 9.59 -8.48
C ASP A 249 20.70 9.85 -7.10
N SER A 250 20.61 11.10 -6.65
CA SER A 250 19.91 11.46 -5.40
C SER A 250 18.41 11.22 -5.51
N LEU A 251 17.82 11.45 -6.69
CA LEU A 251 16.40 11.14 -6.94
C LEU A 251 16.16 9.63 -6.96
N LEU A 252 17.08 8.87 -7.56
CA LEU A 252 17.04 7.41 -7.51
C LEU A 252 17.19 6.88 -6.08
N GLN A 253 18.06 7.48 -5.26
CA GLN A 253 18.20 7.12 -3.86
C GLN A 253 16.91 7.38 -3.07
N ASN A 254 16.25 8.53 -3.29
CA ASN A 254 14.97 8.81 -2.64
C ASN A 254 13.89 7.79 -3.00
N LEU A 255 13.83 7.34 -4.26
CA LEU A 255 12.95 6.26 -4.69
C LEU A 255 13.31 4.93 -4.00
N SER A 256 14.60 4.60 -3.92
CA SER A 256 15.12 3.43 -3.22
C SER A 256 14.72 3.41 -1.74
N ASP A 257 14.80 4.54 -1.04
CA ASP A 257 14.47 4.65 0.39
C ASP A 257 12.96 4.44 0.68
N ALA A 258 12.10 4.65 -0.32
CA ALA A 258 10.68 4.31 -0.23
C ALA A 258 10.42 2.81 -0.42
N ILE A 259 11.33 2.09 -1.10
CA ILE A 259 11.22 0.66 -1.44
C ILE A 259 11.79 -0.23 -0.32
N VAL A 260 12.92 0.14 0.26
CA VAL A 260 13.68 -0.66 1.25
C VAL A 260 12.87 -1.14 2.48
N PRO A 261 11.83 -0.42 2.97
CA PRO A 261 10.95 -0.93 4.02
C PRO A 261 10.01 -2.10 3.63
N ALA A 262 10.28 -2.79 2.52
CA ALA A 262 9.56 -3.98 2.11
C ALA A 262 9.53 -5.04 3.22
N HIS A 263 8.45 -5.83 3.23
CA HIS A 263 8.30 -6.95 4.15
C HIS A 263 8.47 -8.26 3.42
N ILE A 264 8.59 -9.32 4.20
CA ILE A 264 8.41 -10.68 3.73
C ILE A 264 7.20 -11.29 4.44
N LEU A 265 6.64 -12.31 3.82
CA LEU A 265 5.72 -13.23 4.46
C LEU A 265 6.58 -14.30 5.12
N GLU A 266 6.73 -14.26 6.44
CA GLU A 266 7.67 -15.10 7.20
C GLU A 266 7.46 -16.60 6.98
N GLU A 267 6.21 -17.03 6.78
CA GLU A 267 5.88 -18.44 6.54
C GLU A 267 6.10 -18.90 5.09
N LEU A 268 6.46 -18.00 4.19
CA LEU A 268 6.67 -18.31 2.78
C LEU A 268 8.13 -18.05 2.39
N ASP A 269 8.67 -18.96 1.58
CA ASP A 269 10.00 -18.77 1.02
C ASP A 269 10.12 -17.45 0.27
N VAL A 270 11.29 -16.82 0.37
CA VAL A 270 11.66 -15.64 -0.39
C VAL A 270 12.58 -16.09 -1.51
N PRO A 271 12.14 -16.06 -2.78
CA PRO A 271 13.00 -16.44 -3.88
C PRO A 271 14.26 -15.57 -3.94
N ALA A 272 15.40 -16.23 -4.16
CA ALA A 272 16.68 -15.56 -4.21
C ALA A 272 16.80 -14.74 -5.52
N ARG A 273 17.07 -13.44 -5.38
CA ARG A 273 17.38 -12.54 -6.50
C ARG A 273 18.61 -11.71 -6.17
N SER A 274 19.50 -11.52 -7.14
CA SER A 274 20.65 -10.64 -6.99
C SER A 274 20.20 -9.19 -6.89
N HIS A 275 20.70 -8.46 -5.88
CA HIS A 275 20.42 -7.05 -5.68
C HIS A 275 21.48 -6.39 -4.80
N TYR A 276 21.80 -5.11 -5.04
CA TYR A 276 22.85 -4.39 -4.31
C TYR A 276 22.37 -3.73 -3.01
N VAL A 277 21.10 -3.34 -2.93
CA VAL A 277 20.54 -2.62 -1.78
C VAL A 277 19.71 -3.59 -0.95
N PRO A 278 20.20 -4.01 0.23
CA PRO A 278 19.45 -4.93 1.08
C PRO A 278 18.17 -4.28 1.58
N TYR A 279 17.12 -5.08 1.66
CA TYR A 279 15.87 -4.69 2.30
C TYR A 279 16.04 -4.67 3.83
N ASN A 280 15.17 -3.93 4.52
CA ASN A 280 15.26 -3.77 5.97
C ASN A 280 15.23 -5.09 6.76
N ASN A 281 14.58 -6.12 6.23
CA ASN A 281 14.47 -7.44 6.85
C ASN A 281 15.68 -8.36 6.57
N GLU A 282 16.58 -7.98 5.67
CA GLU A 282 17.82 -8.70 5.37
C GLU A 282 19.01 -8.15 6.16
N LEU A 283 18.84 -6.97 6.75
CA LEU A 283 19.86 -6.33 7.55
C LEU A 283 19.91 -6.92 8.96
N VAL A 284 21.11 -7.32 9.40
CA VAL A 284 21.37 -7.79 10.77
C VAL A 284 21.03 -6.71 11.80
N THR A 285 21.21 -5.43 11.45
CA THR A 285 20.84 -4.27 12.26
C THR A 285 20.27 -3.16 11.38
N ARG A 286 19.26 -2.44 11.86
CA ARG A 286 18.71 -1.29 11.12
C ARG A 286 19.78 -0.21 10.97
N PRO A 287 19.92 0.43 9.79
CA PRO A 287 20.90 1.49 9.60
C PRO A 287 20.61 2.63 10.58
N LEU A 288 21.65 3.15 11.25
CA LEU A 288 21.54 4.39 11.99
C LEU A 288 21.20 5.49 10.98
N GLY A 289 20.03 6.11 11.15
CA GLY A 289 19.45 7.01 10.14
C GLY A 289 20.46 8.03 9.64
N GLY A 290 20.82 7.94 8.36
CA GLY A 290 21.60 8.96 7.69
C GLY A 290 20.81 10.26 7.76
N LYS A 291 21.36 11.28 8.43
CA LYS A 291 20.72 12.59 8.50
C LYS A 291 20.41 13.05 7.08
N THR A 292 19.17 13.44 6.87
CA THR A 292 18.65 14.22 5.74
C THR A 292 19.33 15.60 5.67
N THR A 293 20.66 15.64 5.61
CA THR A 293 21.45 16.88 5.47
C THR A 293 21.03 17.65 4.22
N SER A 294 20.60 16.95 3.16
CA SER A 294 20.17 17.60 1.93
C SER A 294 18.84 18.37 2.06
N MET A 295 17.89 17.93 2.89
CA MET A 295 16.61 18.65 3.07
C MET A 295 16.75 19.85 4.00
N VAL A 296 17.60 19.75 5.03
CA VAL A 296 17.86 20.86 5.97
C VAL A 296 18.55 22.02 5.25
N ILE A 297 19.55 21.73 4.40
CA ILE A 297 20.23 22.75 3.60
C ILE A 297 19.24 23.45 2.65
N VAL A 298 18.35 22.70 2.01
CA VAL A 298 17.30 23.26 1.14
C VAL A 298 16.35 24.14 1.94
N ALA A 299 15.83 23.66 3.08
CA ALA A 299 14.94 24.44 3.94
C ALA A 299 15.62 25.73 4.46
N SER A 300 16.91 25.68 4.79
CA SER A 300 17.69 26.85 5.22
C SER A 300 17.88 27.87 4.08
N ILE A 301 18.12 27.42 2.85
CA ILE A 301 18.22 28.30 1.67
C ILE A 301 16.88 29.02 1.43
N PHE A 302 15.75 28.33 1.60
CA PHE A 302 14.42 28.96 1.44
C PHE A 302 14.02 29.88 2.59
N ALA A 303 14.38 29.57 3.83
CA ALA A 303 14.21 30.49 4.95
C ALA A 303 15.00 31.79 4.73
N LEU A 304 16.21 31.67 4.18
CA LEU A 304 17.05 32.82 3.82
C LEU A 304 16.45 33.62 2.65
N TYR A 305 15.93 32.94 1.62
CA TYR A 305 15.31 33.59 0.46
C TYR A 305 14.00 34.30 0.83
N TYR A 306 13.17 33.70 1.71
CA TYR A 306 11.95 34.32 2.22
C TYR A 306 12.25 35.53 3.11
N TRP A 307 13.28 35.43 3.96
CA TRP A 307 13.76 36.55 4.78
C TRP A 307 14.32 37.71 3.95
N MET A 308 15.02 37.42 2.86
CA MET A 308 15.54 38.45 1.94
C MET A 308 14.46 39.11 1.07
N ALA A 309 13.31 38.45 0.89
CA ALA A 309 12.19 38.93 0.08
C ALA A 309 11.04 39.56 0.90
N SER A 310 11.19 39.62 2.23
CA SER A 310 10.29 40.28 3.19
C SER A 310 10.88 41.59 3.69
#